data_AF-A0A969MJV0-F1
#
_entry.id   AF-A0A969MJV0-F1
#
_cell.length_a   1.000
_cell.length_b   1.000
_cell.length_c   1.000
_cell.angle_alpha   90.00
_cell.angle_beta   90.00
_cell.angle_gamma   90.00
#
_symmetry.space_group_name_H-M   'P 1'
#
loop_
_entity.id
_entity.type
_entity.pdbx_description
1 polymer ?
#
loop_
_entity_poly.entity_id
_entity_poly.type
_entity_poly.pdbx_seq_one_letter_code
_entity_poly.pdbx_strand_id
1 'polypeptide(L)' 'MFGLSEWKQTRFYQEVREETQLETKLETIPRLLKMGLTAQQIAQALELDVEVVQQVVNKQNEK' A
#
# COMPACT_ATOMS: atom_id res chain seq x y z
N MET A 1 26.47 18.06 -17.55
CA MET A 1 26.35 17.38 -16.25
C MET A 1 24.87 17.12 -16.00
N PHE A 2 24.34 15.98 -16.44
CA PHE A 2 22.95 15.59 -16.19
C PHE A 2 22.89 15.03 -14.76
N GLY A 3 22.47 15.86 -13.81
CA GLY A 3 22.35 15.47 -12.42
C GLY A 3 21.15 14.56 -12.23
N LEU A 4 21.33 13.47 -11.50
CA LEU A 4 20.29 12.55 -11.02
C LEU A 4 19.12 13.23 -10.29
N SER A 5 19.23 14.53 -10.03
CA SER A 5 18.24 15.40 -9.39
C SER A 5 17.02 15.72 -10.27
N GLU A 6 17.17 15.79 -11.61
CA GLU A 6 16.03 16.12 -12.50
C GLU A 6 15.05 14.94 -12.69
N TRP A 7 15.54 13.71 -12.56
CA TRP A 7 14.69 12.51 -12.67
C TRP A 7 13.75 12.34 -11.47
N LYS A 8 14.07 12.96 -10.33
CA LYS A 8 13.18 13.00 -9.16
C LYS A 8 11.98 13.95 -9.35
N GLN A 9 11.99 14.76 -10.41
CA GLN A 9 11.01 15.82 -10.66
C GLN A 9 10.03 15.49 -11.79
N THR A 10 10.27 14.44 -12.56
CA THR A 10 9.30 13.91 -13.53
C THR A 10 8.13 13.27 -12.79
N ARG A 11 6.90 13.45 -13.30
CA ARG A 11 5.66 12.85 -12.75
C ARG A 11 5.80 11.35 -12.46
N PHE A 12 6.64 10.67 -13.22
CA PHE A 12 7.04 9.28 -13.00
C PHE A 12 7.58 8.98 -11.59
N TYR A 13 8.36 9.88 -10.96
CA TYR A 13 8.85 9.65 -9.58
C TYR A 13 7.76 9.85 -8.53
N GLN A 14 6.73 10.64 -8.82
CA GLN A 14 5.57 10.81 -7.95
C GLN A 14 4.65 9.59 -8.08
N GLU A 15 4.36 9.16 -9.31
CA GLU A 15 3.59 7.96 -9.63
C GLU A 15 4.23 6.71 -9.02
N VAL A 16 5.53 6.48 -9.24
CA VAL A 16 6.24 5.34 -8.65
C VAL A 16 6.25 5.42 -7.13
N ARG A 17 6.43 6.59 -6.50
CA ARG A 17 6.38 6.70 -5.03
C ARG A 17 5.00 6.44 -4.47
N GLU A 18 3.94 6.83 -5.15
CA GLU A 18 2.56 6.58 -4.74
C GLU A 18 2.19 5.11 -4.90
N GLU A 19 2.57 4.49 -6.03
CA GLU A 19 2.41 3.05 -6.27
C GLU A 19 3.18 2.22 -5.25
N THR A 20 4.47 2.54 -5.00
CA THR A 20 5.27 1.78 -4.04
C THR A 20 4.70 1.89 -2.63
N GLN A 21 4.18 3.07 -2.24
CA GLN A 21 3.55 3.26 -0.94
C GLN A 21 2.25 2.47 -0.81
N LEU A 22 1.42 2.45 -1.85
CA LEU A 22 0.21 1.65 -1.89
C LEU A 22 0.54 0.15 -1.80
N GLU A 23 1.44 -0.36 -2.63
CA GLU A 23 1.84 -1.77 -2.60
C GLU A 23 2.39 -2.17 -1.23
N THR A 24 3.27 -1.35 -0.64
CA THR A 24 3.82 -1.62 0.70
C THR A 24 2.72 -1.64 1.77
N LYS A 25 1.76 -0.70 1.71
CA LYS A 25 0.60 -0.69 2.62
C LYS A 25 -0.22 -1.97 2.45
N LEU A 26 -0.52 -2.39 1.22
CA LEU A 26 -1.31 -3.59 0.96
C LEU A 26 -0.60 -4.89 1.39
N GLU A 27 0.72 -4.99 1.22
CA GLU A 27 1.52 -6.12 1.68
C GLU A 27 1.58 -6.23 3.22
N THR A 28 1.39 -5.12 3.93
CA THR A 28 1.34 -5.16 5.41
C THR A 28 0.00 -5.66 5.95
N ILE A 29 -1.09 -5.60 5.18
CA ILE A 29 -2.44 -6.01 5.60
C ILE A 29 -2.47 -7.44 6.17
N PRO A 30 -1.92 -8.47 5.49
CA PRO A 30 -1.89 -9.84 6.01
C PRO A 30 -1.10 -9.96 7.31
N ARG A 31 -0.05 -9.16 7.49
CA ARG A 31 0.77 -9.15 8.71
C ARG A 31 0.00 -8.53 9.86
N LEU A 32 -0.74 -7.44 9.61
CA LEU A 32 -1.61 -6.78 10.59
C LEU A 32 -2.77 -7.71 11.02
N LEU A 33 -3.38 -8.43 10.07
CA LEU A 33 -4.39 -9.45 10.37
C LEU A 33 -3.84 -10.57 11.26
N LYS A 34 -2.63 -11.07 10.97
CA LYS A 34 -1.97 -12.10 11.80
C LYS A 34 -1.68 -11.63 13.22
N MET A 35 -1.58 -10.31 13.44
CA MET A 35 -1.45 -9.72 14.78
C MET A 35 -2.80 -9.54 15.50
N GLY A 36 -3.91 -9.99 14.90
CA GLY A 36 -5.25 -9.94 15.49
C GLY A 36 -6.00 -8.62 15.25
N LEU A 37 -5.50 -7.76 14.36
CA LEU A 37 -6.21 -6.54 13.97
C LEU A 37 -7.38 -6.87 13.03
N THR A 38 -8.49 -6.15 13.18
CA THR A 38 -9.66 -6.28 12.29
C THR A 38 -9.45 -5.47 11.00
N ALA A 39 -10.16 -5.84 9.93
CA ALA A 39 -10.11 -5.12 8.65
C ALA A 39 -10.44 -3.62 8.81
N GLN A 40 -11.35 -3.24 9.70
CA GLN A 40 -11.66 -1.85 10.01
C GLN A 40 -10.51 -1.10 10.69
N GLN A 41 -9.83 -1.75 11.65
CA GLN A 41 -8.67 -1.14 12.32
C GLN A 41 -7.49 -0.98 11.36
N ILE A 42 -7.32 -1.93 10.45
CA ILE A 42 -6.28 -1.88 9.42
C ILE A 42 -6.58 -0.75 8.42
N ALA A 43 -7.84 -0.63 7.97
CA ALA A 43 -8.30 0.45 7.12
C ALA A 43 -8.02 1.83 7.74
N GLN A 44 -8.35 1.99 9.03
CA GLN A 44 -8.06 3.22 9.76
C GLN A 44 -6.56 3.49 9.92
N ALA A 45 -5.76 2.47 10.25
CA ALA A 45 -4.32 2.60 10.47
C ALA A 45 -3.53 2.88 9.18
N LEU A 46 -4.00 2.38 8.04
CA LEU A 46 -3.37 2.57 6.74
C LEU A 46 -3.97 3.74 5.95
N GLU A 47 -5.02 4.36 6.50
CA GLU A 47 -5.85 5.39 5.85
C GLU A 47 -6.36 4.91 4.48
N LEU A 48 -6.87 3.68 4.45
CA LEU A 48 -7.42 3.01 3.28
C LEU A 48 -8.90 2.71 3.49
N ASP A 49 -9.62 2.54 2.39
CA ASP A 49 -11.00 2.06 2.45
C ASP A 49 -11.06 0.63 2.96
N VAL A 50 -12.05 0.35 3.81
CA VAL A 50 -12.30 -0.99 4.36
C VAL A 50 -12.56 -2.02 3.26
N GLU A 51 -13.19 -1.60 2.15
CA GLU A 51 -13.41 -2.45 0.97
C GLU A 51 -12.10 -2.87 0.31
N VAL A 52 -11.13 -1.95 0.18
CA VAL A 52 -9.80 -2.23 -0.36
C VAL A 52 -9.08 -3.23 0.53
N VAL A 53 -9.15 -3.02 1.86
CA VAL A 53 -8.57 -3.97 2.81
C VAL A 53 -9.18 -5.35 2.64
N GLN A 54 -10.52 -5.44 2.61
CA GLN A 54 -11.25 -6.71 2.46
C GLN A 54 -10.92 -7.42 1.14
N GLN A 55 -10.77 -6.69 0.04
CA GLN A 55 -10.33 -7.26 -1.24
C GLN A 55 -8.93 -7.88 -1.15
N VAL A 56 -7.99 -7.22 -0.45
CA VAL A 56 -6.65 -7.79 -0.24
C VAL A 56 -6.70 -9.02 0.65
N VAL A 57 -7.52 -9.01 1.71
CA VAL A 57 -7.73 -10.20 2.57
C VAL A 57 -8.27 -11.36 1.75
N ASN A 58 -9.31 -11.13 0.95
CA ASN A 58 -9.94 -12.17 0.15
C ASN A 58 -8.99 -12.71 -0.93
N LYS A 59 -8.28 -11.82 -1.65
CA LYS A 59 -7.30 -12.21 -2.68
C LYS A 59 -6.11 -12.99 -2.12
N GLN A 60 -5.74 -12.77 -0.86
CA GLN A 60 -4.71 -13.55 -0.16
C GLN A 60 -5.22 -14.92 0.30
N ASN A 61 -6.50 -15.05 0.67
CA ASN A 61 -7.11 -16.34 1.00
C ASN A 61 -7.37 -17.23 -0.23
N GLU A 62 -7.40 -16.64 -1.43
CA GLU A 62 -7.56 -17.36 -2.71
C GLU A 62 -6.23 -17.82 -3.35
N LYS A 63 -5.08 -17.51 -2.73
CA LYS A 63 -3.74 -17.99 -3.13
C LYS A 63 -3.27 -19.13 -2.22
#